data_AF-A0A846YMT8-F1
#
_entry.id   AF-A0A846YMT8-F1
#
_cell.length_a   1.000
_cell.length_b   1.000
_cell.length_c   1.000
_cell.angle_alpha   90.00
_cell.angle_beta   90.00
_cell.angle_gamma   90.00
#
_symmetry.space_group_name_H-M   'P 1'
#
loop_
_entity.id
_entity.type
_entity.pdbx_description
1 polymer ?
#
loop_
_entity_poly.entity_id
_entity_poly.type
_entity_poly.pdbx_seq_one_letter_code
_entity_poly.pdbx_strand_id
1 'polypeptide(L)'
;MTTPPGLEWLTVGATVAYVHNRRDSMIYEAVVQKVGKRDVVVTVNDREEKFNINKTTEIDGTRWLDRWISGTWGYSTSLGPLDSDHARKLREGKTRTEAITRAHSLADDFTRRRDVDTAKKLRDALDVFLELHDTEKD
;
A
#
# COMPACT_ATOMS: atom_id res chain seq x y z
N MET A 1 -10.35 -12.32 25.59
CA MET A 1 -10.33 -13.14 24.36
C MET A 1 -8.96 -12.94 23.74
N THR A 2 -8.23 -14.01 23.46
CA THR A 2 -6.87 -13.94 22.92
C THR A 2 -6.92 -13.94 21.40
N THR A 3 -6.39 -12.88 20.79
CA THR A 3 -6.09 -12.81 19.36
C THR A 3 -5.27 -14.03 18.95
N PRO A 4 -5.46 -14.62 17.74
CA PRO A 4 -4.64 -15.73 17.29
C PRO A 4 -3.14 -15.36 17.37
N PRO A 5 -2.25 -16.30 17.72
CA PRO A 5 -0.81 -16.02 17.76
C PRO A 5 -0.31 -15.43 16.43
N GLY A 6 0.65 -14.52 16.47
CA GLY A 6 1.19 -13.82 15.30
C GLY A 6 0.35 -12.64 14.80
N LEU A 7 -0.79 -12.36 15.45
CA LEU A 7 -1.63 -11.19 15.16
C LEU A 7 -1.63 -10.18 16.32
N GLU A 8 -0.57 -10.14 17.13
CA GLU A 8 -0.45 -9.26 18.29
C GLU A 8 -0.51 -7.76 17.91
N TRP A 9 -0.12 -7.45 16.67
CA TRP A 9 -0.23 -6.13 16.06
C TRP A 9 -1.68 -5.67 15.85
N LEU A 10 -2.64 -6.59 15.83
CA LEU A 10 -4.03 -6.31 15.50
C LEU A 10 -4.81 -5.87 16.75
N THR A 11 -4.81 -4.56 17.00
CA THR A 11 -5.53 -3.93 18.13
C THR A 11 -6.48 -2.85 17.64
N VAL A 12 -7.57 -2.60 18.38
CA VAL A 12 -8.53 -1.54 18.03
C VAL A 12 -7.85 -0.18 18.13
N GLY A 13 -8.03 0.65 17.09
CA GLY A 13 -7.39 1.96 16.94
C GLY A 13 -6.02 1.90 16.25
N ALA A 14 -5.44 0.73 16.04
CA ALA A 14 -4.16 0.62 15.34
C ALA A 14 -4.29 1.02 13.86
N THR A 15 -3.29 1.74 13.37
CA THR A 15 -3.09 1.95 11.94
C THR A 15 -2.32 0.77 11.36
N VAL A 16 -2.88 0.15 10.33
CA VAL A 16 -2.40 -1.09 9.71
C VAL A 16 -2.28 -0.91 8.20
N ALA A 17 -1.48 -1.76 7.56
CA ALA A 17 -1.34 -1.76 6.10
C ALA A 17 -2.51 -2.51 5.48
N TYR A 18 -3.26 -1.84 4.59
CA TYR A 18 -4.22 -2.46 3.69
C TYR A 18 -3.59 -2.54 2.30
N VAL A 19 -3.38 -3.76 1.82
CA VAL A 19 -2.72 -4.02 0.54
C VAL A 19 -3.73 -4.60 -0.44
N HIS A 20 -3.81 -4.03 -1.63
CA HIS A 20 -4.54 -4.56 -2.76
C HIS A 20 -3.56 -5.23 -3.72
N ASN A 21 -3.47 -6.56 -3.63
CA ASN A 21 -2.55 -7.41 -4.38
C ASN A 21 -3.03 -7.59 -5.84
N ARG A 22 -2.77 -6.58 -6.67
CA ARG A 22 -2.88 -6.68 -8.14
C ARG A 22 -1.48 -6.61 -8.77
N ARG A 23 -1.41 -6.61 -10.10
CA ARG A 23 -0.14 -6.48 -10.86
C ARG A 23 0.73 -5.34 -10.35
N ASP A 24 0.10 -4.24 -9.94
CA ASP A 24 0.72 -3.15 -9.21
C ASP A 24 0.09 -3.12 -7.81
N SER A 25 0.70 -3.83 -6.86
CA SER A 25 0.17 -3.89 -5.50
C SER A 25 0.07 -2.48 -4.90
N MET A 26 -1.14 -2.09 -4.49
CA MET A 26 -1.37 -0.78 -3.89
C MET A 26 -1.44 -0.91 -2.37
N ILE A 27 -0.71 -0.07 -1.65
CA ILE A 27 -0.77 0.03 -0.20
C ILE A 27 -1.50 1.30 0.24
N TYR A 28 -2.36 1.12 1.25
CA TYR A 28 -3.12 2.15 1.92
C TYR A 28 -3.00 1.97 3.43
N GLU A 29 -3.23 3.06 4.16
CA GLU A 29 -3.37 3.00 5.60
C GLU A 29 -4.83 2.72 5.96
N ALA A 30 -5.03 1.82 6.91
CA ALA A 30 -6.35 1.50 7.43
C ALA A 30 -6.34 1.57 8.95
N VAL A 31 -7.45 1.95 9.56
CA VAL A 31 -7.60 2.01 11.02
C VAL A 31 -8.49 0.87 11.47
N VAL A 32 -8.02 0.06 12.42
CA VAL A 32 -8.80 -1.04 13.00
C VAL A 32 -9.92 -0.49 13.86
N GLN A 33 -11.16 -0.70 13.43
CA GLN A 33 -12.36 -0.26 14.15
C GLN A 33 -12.84 -1.29 15.15
N LYS A 34 -12.73 -2.58 14.80
CA LYS A 34 -13.23 -3.68 15.63
C LYS A 34 -12.44 -4.96 15.39
N VAL A 35 -12.16 -5.67 16.48
CA VAL A 35 -11.64 -7.04 16.46
C VAL A 35 -12.67 -7.95 17.10
N GLY A 36 -13.39 -8.69 16.27
CA GLY A 36 -14.40 -9.67 16.68
C GLY A 36 -13.83 -11.09 16.83
N LYS A 37 -14.72 -12.04 17.14
CA LYS A 37 -14.35 -13.47 17.27
C LYS A 37 -14.01 -14.12 15.92
N ARG A 38 -14.54 -13.59 14.82
CA ARG A 38 -14.40 -14.15 13.47
C ARG A 38 -13.97 -13.12 12.45
N ASP A 39 -14.28 -11.86 12.71
CA ASP A 39 -14.12 -10.76 11.79
C ASP A 39 -13.29 -9.63 12.40
N VAL A 40 -12.62 -8.91 11.52
CA VAL A 40 -11.87 -7.70 11.81
C VAL A 40 -12.43 -6.65 10.87
N VAL A 41 -12.78 -5.50 11.43
CA VAL A 41 -13.33 -4.38 10.67
C VAL A 41 -12.32 -3.26 10.68
N VAL A 42 -11.98 -2.75 9.49
CA VAL A 42 -11.08 -1.62 9.31
C VAL A 42 -11.73 -0.55 8.46
N THR A 43 -11.30 0.70 8.63
CA THR A 43 -11.68 1.81 7.74
C THR A 43 -10.47 2.17 6.88
N VAL A 44 -10.66 2.18 5.56
CA VAL A 44 -9.65 2.59 4.56
C VAL A 44 -10.33 3.53 3.54
N ASN A 45 -9.78 4.72 3.33
CA ASN A 45 -10.35 5.73 2.41
C ASN A 45 -11.88 5.92 2.60
N ASP A 46 -12.31 6.15 3.85
CA ASP A 46 -13.72 6.31 4.24
C ASP A 46 -14.65 5.12 3.96
N ARG A 47 -14.09 3.94 3.65
CA ARG A 47 -14.83 2.70 3.42
C ARG A 47 -14.53 1.67 4.49
N GLU A 48 -15.57 0.95 4.90
CA GLU A 48 -15.46 -0.18 5.82
C GLU A 48 -15.05 -1.45 5.05
N GLU A 49 -13.99 -2.10 5.51
CA GLU A 49 -13.49 -3.36 4.99
C GLU A 49 -13.49 -4.43 6.09
N LYS A 50 -13.80 -5.67 5.71
CA LYS A 50 -13.90 -6.81 6.64
C LYS A 50 -12.95 -7.93 6.26
N PHE A 51 -12.24 -8.43 7.25
CA PHE A 51 -11.33 -9.57 7.14
C PHE A 51 -11.77 -10.68 8.09
N ASN A 52 -11.58 -11.93 7.69
CA ASN A 52 -11.78 -13.06 8.60
C ASN A 52 -10.50 -13.30 9.38
N ILE A 53 -10.56 -13.23 10.71
CA ILE A 53 -9.37 -13.35 11.59
C ILE A 53 -8.67 -14.71 11.49
N ASN A 54 -9.38 -15.72 10.98
CA ASN A 54 -8.86 -17.08 10.77
C ASN A 54 -8.34 -17.31 9.34
N LYS A 55 -8.39 -16.29 8.48
CA LYS A 55 -7.85 -16.34 7.12
C LYS A 55 -6.58 -15.51 7.10
N THR A 56 -5.47 -16.21 7.18
CA THR A 56 -4.15 -15.60 7.29
C THR A 56 -3.18 -16.19 6.27
N THR A 57 -2.18 -15.40 5.93
CA THR A 57 -0.99 -15.83 5.19
C THR A 57 0.25 -15.38 5.95
N GLU A 58 1.40 -15.96 5.65
CA GLU A 58 2.69 -15.55 6.21
C GLU A 58 3.50 -14.83 5.12
N ILE A 59 3.98 -13.63 5.43
CA ILE A 59 4.79 -12.81 4.52
C ILE A 59 5.97 -12.28 5.30
N ASP A 60 7.19 -12.58 4.84
CA ASP A 60 8.43 -12.17 5.51
C ASP A 60 8.43 -12.51 7.02
N GLY A 61 7.95 -13.70 7.39
CA GLY A 61 7.86 -14.18 8.78
C GLY A 61 6.79 -13.51 9.64
N THR A 62 6.00 -12.60 9.07
CA THR A 62 4.88 -11.92 9.74
C THR A 62 3.57 -12.55 9.31
N ARG A 63 2.61 -12.71 10.23
CA ARG A 63 1.27 -13.21 9.90
C ARG A 63 0.35 -12.05 9.53
N TRP A 64 -0.23 -12.14 8.34
CA TRP A 64 -1.15 -11.17 7.74
C TRP A 64 -2.55 -11.77 7.66
N LEU A 65 -3.59 -10.95 7.78
CA LEU A 65 -4.92 -11.37 7.34
C LEU A 65 -4.94 -11.35 5.83
N ASP A 66 -5.61 -12.34 5.24
CA ASP A 66 -5.66 -12.48 3.80
C ASP A 66 -7.07 -12.78 3.32
N ARG A 67 -7.43 -12.12 2.22
CA ARG A 67 -8.68 -12.33 1.51
C ARG A 67 -8.33 -12.83 0.12
N TRP A 68 -7.99 -14.12 0.05
CA TRP A 68 -7.86 -14.84 -1.21
C TRP A 68 -9.02 -15.84 -1.33
N ILE A 69 -10.02 -15.50 -2.14
CA ILE A 69 -11.13 -16.39 -2.46
C ILE A 69 -11.28 -16.41 -3.97
N SER A 70 -11.18 -17.60 -4.56
CA SER A 70 -11.64 -17.85 -5.93
C SER A 70 -13.15 -17.61 -6.00
N GLY A 71 -13.59 -16.59 -6.74
CA GLY A 71 -15.01 -16.28 -6.97
C GLY A 71 -15.33 -14.78 -6.87
N THR A 72 -16.63 -14.46 -6.83
CA THR A 72 -17.23 -13.11 -6.88
C THR A 72 -16.80 -12.17 -5.74
N TRP A 73 -16.08 -12.68 -4.73
CA TRP A 73 -15.50 -11.96 -3.60
C TRP A 73 -13.97 -11.73 -3.73
N GLY A 74 -13.40 -12.06 -4.88
CA GLY A 74 -11.97 -12.05 -5.17
C GLY A 74 -11.37 -10.64 -5.27
N TYR A 75 -11.21 -9.99 -4.13
CA TYR A 75 -10.21 -8.92 -3.99
C TYR A 75 -9.03 -9.51 -3.25
N SER A 76 -7.99 -9.86 -4.00
CA SER A 76 -6.68 -10.25 -3.47
C SER A 76 -6.17 -9.08 -2.63
N THR A 77 -6.47 -9.13 -1.34
CA THR A 77 -6.20 -8.04 -0.41
C THR A 77 -5.72 -8.63 0.89
N SER A 78 -4.75 -7.97 1.49
CA SER A 78 -4.15 -8.41 2.74
C SER A 78 -4.12 -7.27 3.73
N LEU A 79 -4.20 -7.61 5.01
CA LEU A 79 -4.08 -6.68 6.12
C LEU A 79 -2.89 -7.11 6.98
N GLY A 80 -1.98 -6.19 7.28
CA GLY A 80 -0.80 -6.51 8.08
C GLY A 80 -0.26 -5.33 8.86
N PRO A 81 0.81 -5.54 9.63
CA PRO A 81 1.49 -4.47 10.35
C PRO A 81 2.04 -3.43 9.39
N LEU A 82 1.81 -2.17 9.73
CA LEU A 82 2.24 -1.03 8.92
C LEU A 82 3.77 -0.86 8.89
N ASP A 83 4.45 -1.38 9.90
CA ASP A 83 5.89 -1.33 10.16
C ASP A 83 6.64 -2.57 9.68
N SER A 84 5.94 -3.55 9.10
CA SER A 84 6.56 -4.75 8.53
C SER A 84 7.44 -4.43 7.31
N ASP A 85 8.49 -5.24 7.09
CA ASP A 85 9.37 -5.09 5.92
C ASP A 85 8.58 -5.18 4.60
N HIS A 86 7.57 -6.03 4.53
CA HIS A 86 6.71 -6.14 3.36
C HIS A 86 5.92 -4.83 3.10
N ALA A 87 5.32 -4.23 4.12
CA ALA A 87 4.64 -2.94 3.99
C ALA A 87 5.61 -1.82 3.58
N ARG A 88 6.82 -1.81 4.12
CA ARG A 88 7.89 -0.87 3.76
C ARG A 88 8.26 -0.98 2.27
N LYS A 89 8.57 -2.18 1.78
CA LYS A 89 8.88 -2.43 0.36
C LYS A 89 7.75 -1.97 -0.57
N LEU A 90 6.49 -2.22 -0.19
CA LEU A 90 5.33 -1.78 -0.98
C LEU A 90 5.19 -0.25 -1.02
N ARG A 91 5.47 0.46 0.08
CA ARG A 91 5.48 1.93 0.10
C ARG A 91 6.61 2.51 -0.73
N GLU A 92 7.81 1.93 -0.63
CA GLU A 92 8.96 2.31 -1.46
C GLU A 92 8.63 2.12 -2.95
N GLY A 93 8.06 0.97 -3.31
CA GLY A 93 7.58 0.69 -4.67
C GLY A 93 6.52 1.69 -5.15
N LYS A 94 5.51 1.98 -4.32
CA LYS A 94 4.47 2.97 -4.61
C LYS A 94 5.07 4.36 -4.86
N THR A 95 6.00 4.79 -4.02
CA THR A 95 6.68 6.08 -4.14
C THR A 95 7.42 6.20 -5.48
N ARG A 96 8.10 5.13 -5.92
CA ARG A 96 8.74 5.07 -7.24
C ARG A 96 7.73 5.15 -8.38
N THR A 97 6.62 4.41 -8.31
CA THR A 97 5.56 4.45 -9.33
C THR A 97 4.90 5.84 -9.44
N GLU A 98 4.67 6.50 -8.31
CA GLU A 98 4.12 7.86 -8.26
C GLU A 98 5.10 8.87 -8.88
N ALA A 99 6.41 8.74 -8.61
CA ALA A 99 7.43 9.56 -9.24
C ALA A 99 7.46 9.38 -10.78
N ILE A 100 7.39 8.13 -11.28
CA ILE A 100 7.31 7.83 -12.72
C ILE A 100 6.08 8.49 -13.34
N THR A 101 4.92 8.29 -12.72
CA THR A 101 3.63 8.81 -13.25
C THR A 101 3.64 10.34 -13.27
N ARG A 102 4.20 10.97 -12.24
CA ARG A 102 4.35 12.43 -12.17
C ARG A 102 5.28 12.96 -13.26
N ALA A 103 6.42 12.31 -13.47
CA ALA A 103 7.36 12.69 -14.53
C ALA A 103 6.71 12.60 -15.92
N HIS A 104 5.99 11.51 -16.21
CA HIS A 104 5.24 11.35 -17.47
C HIS A 104 4.17 12.43 -17.63
N SER A 105 3.34 12.68 -16.61
CA SER A 105 2.29 13.69 -16.68
C SER A 105 2.86 15.09 -16.96
N LEU A 106 3.99 15.44 -16.34
CA LEU A 106 4.62 16.74 -16.54
C LEU A 106 5.36 16.84 -17.88
N ALA A 107 5.85 15.73 -18.42
CA ALA A 107 6.42 15.68 -19.76
C ALA A 107 5.33 15.94 -20.83
N ASP A 108 4.14 15.37 -20.64
CA ASP A 108 2.98 15.64 -21.49
C ASP A 108 2.55 17.11 -21.42
N ASP A 109 2.48 17.68 -20.22
CA ASP A 109 2.12 19.09 -20.03
C ASP A 109 3.15 20.05 -20.63
N PHE A 110 4.44 19.75 -20.46
CA PHE A 110 5.51 20.50 -21.10
C PHE A 110 5.41 20.40 -22.63
N THR A 111 5.13 19.22 -23.17
CA THR A 111 4.98 19.02 -24.62
C THR A 111 3.85 19.89 -25.19
N ARG A 112 2.75 20.05 -24.45
CA ARG A 112 1.57 20.85 -24.83
C ARG A 112 1.80 22.36 -24.72
N ARG A 113 2.39 22.84 -23.62
CA ARG A 113 2.47 24.27 -23.29
C ARG A 113 3.83 24.90 -23.58
N ARG A 114 4.91 24.14 -23.36
CA ARG A 114 6.32 24.54 -23.56
C ARG A 114 6.69 25.85 -22.88
N ASP A 115 6.16 26.11 -21.69
CA ASP A 115 6.43 27.31 -20.91
C ASP A 115 7.46 27.05 -19.79
N VAL A 116 8.03 28.13 -19.24
CA VAL A 116 9.10 28.05 -18.24
C VAL A 116 8.62 27.39 -16.93
N ASP A 117 7.35 27.55 -16.57
CA ASP A 117 6.79 26.97 -15.34
C ASP A 117 6.65 25.44 -15.47
N THR A 118 6.11 24.97 -16.59
CA THR A 118 6.03 23.53 -16.90
C THR A 118 7.40 22.89 -17.04
N ALA A 119 8.39 23.59 -17.62
CA ALA A 119 9.77 23.11 -17.69
C ALA A 119 10.41 22.93 -16.30
N LYS A 120 10.21 23.90 -15.39
CA LYS A 120 10.72 23.80 -14.00
C LYS A 120 10.09 22.63 -13.26
N LYS A 121 8.76 22.49 -13.33
CA LYS A 121 8.04 21.39 -12.69
C LYS A 121 8.50 20.02 -13.22
N LEU A 122 8.70 19.90 -14.53
CA LEU A 122 9.23 18.68 -15.14
C LEU A 122 10.64 18.37 -14.62
N ARG A 123 11.53 19.37 -14.56
CA ARG A 123 12.88 19.19 -14.01
C ARG A 123 12.84 18.69 -12.57
N ASP A 124 12.07 19.34 -11.71
CA ASP A 124 11.97 18.94 -10.29
C ASP A 124 11.45 17.49 -10.15
N ALA A 125 10.51 17.08 -11.00
CA ALA A 125 10.00 15.71 -11.01
C ALA A 125 11.03 14.69 -11.53
N LEU A 126 11.86 15.07 -12.51
CA LEU A 126 12.95 14.23 -13.00
C LEU A 126 14.06 14.08 -11.96
N ASP A 127 14.41 15.14 -11.24
CA ASP A 127 15.41 15.08 -10.16
C ASP A 127 14.98 14.07 -9.08
N VAL A 128 13.72 14.11 -8.64
CA VAL A 128 13.15 13.13 -7.70
C VAL A 128 13.12 11.70 -8.29
N PHE A 129 12.73 11.56 -9.57
CA PHE A 129 12.72 10.26 -10.23
C PHE A 129 14.13 9.65 -10.28
N LEU A 130 15.14 10.43 -10.66
CA LEU A 130 16.53 9.99 -10.73
C LEU A 130 17.07 9.62 -9.35
N GLU A 131 16.84 10.44 -8.32
CA GLU A 131 17.25 10.14 -6.95
C GLU A 131 16.73 8.78 -6.46
N LEU A 132 15.45 8.47 -6.75
CA LEU A 132 14.83 7.22 -6.33
C LEU A 132 15.27 5.97 -7.12
N HIS A 133 15.91 6.14 -8.29
CA HIS A 133 16.33 5.05 -9.18
C HIS A 133 17.85 4.90 -9.34
N ASP A 134 18.65 5.93 -9.04
CA ASP A 134 20.12 5.81 -9.03
C ASP A 134 20.65 5.06 -7.81
N THR A 135 19.89 4.99 -6.71
CA THR A 135 20.24 4.18 -5.52
C THR A 135 20.25 2.65 -5.74
N GLU A 136 19.90 2.16 -6.93
CA GLU A 136 19.98 0.72 -7.28
C GLU A 136 21.32 0.32 -7.91
N LYS A 137 22.30 1.23 -8.02
CA LYS A 137 23.59 0.97 -8.70
C LYS A 137 24.81 0.74 -7.80
N ASP A 138 24.67 0.73 -6.47
CA ASP A 138 25.77 0.46 -5.54
C ASP A 138 25.63 -0.90 -4.83
#